data_AF-A0A329SI88-F1
#
_entry.id   AF-A0A329SI88-F1
#
_cell.length_a   1.000
_cell.length_b   1.000
_cell.length_c   1.000
_cell.angle_alpha   90.00
_cell.angle_beta   90.00
_cell.angle_gamma   90.00
#
_symmetry.space_group_name_H-M   'P 1'
#
loop_
_entity.id
_entity.type
_entity.pdbx_description
1 polymer ?
#
loop_
_entity_poly.entity_id
_entity_poly.type
_entity_poly.pdbx_seq_one_letter_code
_entity_poly.pdbx_strand_id
1 'polypeptide(L)'
;METKEGRVNKETYGAMLIERLLPALGERMPHAAEGNRITVQHDNASPHISPQDPAFCDAASRMRLSVELQFQSPNSPDLNALNLGIFTAIHSRQMLRSPRSIDELVEAGSEAY
;
A
#
# COMPACT_ATOMS: atom_id res chain seq x y z
N MET A 1 -12.78 18.76 3.33
CA MET A 1 -12.83 17.43 3.98
C MET A 1 -11.88 17.52 5.17
N GLU A 2 -12.32 17.27 6.39
CA GLU A 2 -11.41 17.30 7.55
C GLU A 2 -10.53 16.05 7.55
N THR A 3 -9.22 16.24 7.65
CA THR A 3 -8.27 15.15 7.80
C THR A 3 -8.36 14.60 9.23
N LYS A 4 -8.67 13.31 9.37
CA LYS A 4 -8.79 12.64 10.68
C LYS A 4 -7.68 11.61 10.84
N GLU A 5 -7.13 11.55 12.04
CA GLU A 5 -6.16 10.50 12.41
C GLU A 5 -6.86 9.13 12.44
N GLY A 6 -6.25 8.16 11.77
CA GLY A 6 -6.70 6.77 11.75
C GLY A 6 -5.61 5.84 12.28
N ARG A 7 -5.98 4.83 13.05
CA ARG A 7 -5.03 3.82 13.52
C ARG A 7 -4.89 2.72 12.48
N VAL A 8 -3.66 2.43 12.07
CA VAL A 8 -3.36 1.26 11.24
C VAL A 8 -3.24 0.04 12.15
N ASN A 9 -4.14 -0.93 11.95
CA ASN A 9 -4.16 -2.23 12.60
C ASN A 9 -4.48 -3.31 11.55
N LYS A 10 -4.48 -4.59 11.95
CA LYS A 10 -4.75 -5.71 11.01
C LYS A 10 -6.08 -5.58 10.28
N GLU A 11 -7.13 -5.14 10.97
CA GLU A 11 -8.47 -5.00 10.41
C GLU A 11 -8.52 -3.89 9.35
N THR A 12 -8.07 -2.68 9.71
CA THR A 12 -8.05 -1.51 8.82
C THR A 12 -7.10 -1.70 7.64
N TYR A 13 -5.96 -2.36 7.85
CA TYR A 13 -5.02 -2.69 6.79
C TYR A 13 -5.60 -3.73 5.83
N GLY A 14 -6.17 -4.83 6.35
CA GLY A 14 -6.83 -5.84 5.53
C GLY A 14 -8.01 -5.29 4.74
N ALA A 15 -8.84 -4.45 5.36
CA ALA A 15 -9.92 -3.74 4.67
C ALA A 15 -9.39 -2.84 3.55
N MET A 16 -8.32 -2.09 3.78
CA MET A 16 -7.69 -1.26 2.75
C MET A 16 -7.21 -2.10 1.54
N LEU A 17 -6.60 -3.26 1.79
CA LEU A 17 -6.15 -4.15 0.72
C LEU A 17 -7.34 -4.67 -0.11
N ILE A 18 -8.42 -5.09 0.55
CA ILE A 18 -9.60 -5.65 -0.13
C ILE A 18 -10.40 -4.57 -0.87
N GLU A 19 -10.68 -3.45 -0.20
CA GLU A 19 -11.60 -2.42 -0.69
C GLU A 19 -10.95 -1.43 -1.63
N ARG A 20 -9.62 -1.29 -1.60
CA ARG A 20 -8.89 -0.30 -2.40
C ARG A 20 -7.84 -0.92 -3.31
N LEU A 21 -6.95 -1.76 -2.77
CA LEU A 21 -5.86 -2.31 -3.56
C LEU A 21 -6.36 -3.25 -4.67
N LEU A 22 -7.18 -4.26 -4.33
CA LEU A 22 -7.65 -5.23 -5.33
C LEU A 22 -8.42 -4.58 -6.49
N PRO A 23 -9.38 -3.66 -6.27
CA PRO A 23 -10.02 -2.93 -7.37
C PRO A 23 -9.02 -2.14 -8.22
N ALA A 24 -8.11 -1.42 -7.59
CA ALA A 24 -7.12 -0.61 -8.30
C ALA A 24 -6.17 -1.46 -9.16
N LEU A 25 -5.79 -2.65 -8.69
CA LEU A 25 -4.99 -3.59 -9.49
C LEU A 25 -5.75 -4.05 -10.73
N GLY A 26 -7.03 -4.42 -10.60
CA GLY A 26 -7.87 -4.81 -11.74
C GLY A 26 -8.04 -3.69 -12.77
N GLU A 27 -8.16 -2.44 -12.33
CA GLU A 27 -8.33 -1.27 -13.20
C GLU A 27 -7.02 -0.81 -13.86
N ARG A 28 -5.92 -0.79 -13.11
CA ARG A 28 -4.64 -0.20 -13.56
C ARG A 28 -3.68 -1.21 -14.16
N MET A 29 -3.87 -2.51 -13.90
CA MET A 29 -3.03 -3.58 -14.41
C MET A 29 -3.89 -4.58 -15.19
N PRO A 30 -4.30 -4.27 -16.44
CA PRO A 30 -5.15 -5.15 -17.24
C PRO A 30 -4.54 -6.55 -17.45
N HIS A 31 -3.21 -6.67 -17.48
CA HIS A 31 -2.50 -7.96 -17.53
C HIS A 31 -2.71 -8.84 -16.29
N ALA A 32 -3.15 -8.28 -15.17
CA ALA A 32 -3.58 -9.02 -13.99
C ALA A 32 -4.87 -9.82 -14.26
N ALA A 33 -5.79 -9.21 -15.03
CA ALA A 33 -7.02 -9.84 -15.46
C ALA A 33 -6.78 -10.93 -16.53
N GLU A 34 -5.62 -10.92 -17.18
CA GLU A 34 -5.15 -11.99 -18.09
C GLU A 34 -4.57 -13.20 -17.36
N GLY A 35 -4.60 -13.21 -16.02
CA GLY A 35 -4.16 -14.34 -15.19
C GLY A 35 -2.68 -14.31 -14.81
N ASN A 36 -1.94 -13.25 -15.15
CA ASN A 36 -0.57 -13.09 -14.69
C ASN A 36 -0.54 -12.86 -13.18
N ARG A 37 0.37 -13.55 -12.49
CA ARG A 37 0.52 -13.44 -11.04
C ARG A 37 1.12 -12.09 -10.66
N ILE A 38 0.43 -11.35 -9.79
CA ILE A 38 0.94 -10.16 -9.11
C ILE A 38 1.40 -10.56 -7.71
N THR A 39 2.62 -10.17 -7.37
CA THR A 39 3.13 -10.27 -6.01
C THR A 39 3.14 -8.88 -5.37
N VAL A 40 2.40 -8.72 -4.28
CA VAL A 40 2.35 -7.48 -3.49
C VAL A 40 3.33 -7.62 -2.33
N GLN A 41 4.44 -6.91 -2.41
CA GLN A 41 5.44 -6.90 -1.35
C GLN A 41 5.04 -5.93 -0.23
N HIS A 42 5.18 -6.38 1.02
CA HIS A 42 5.05 -5.56 2.22
C HIS A 42 6.04 -6.03 3.29
N ASP A 43 6.37 -5.17 4.26
CA ASP A 43 7.28 -5.54 5.35
C ASP A 43 6.59 -6.41 6.41
N ASN A 44 7.33 -6.83 7.44
CA ASN A 44 6.81 -7.65 8.54
C ASN A 44 6.19 -6.82 9.69
N ALA A 45 5.68 -5.61 9.43
CA ALA A 45 5.07 -4.80 10.49
C ALA A 45 3.84 -5.50 11.11
N SER A 46 3.67 -5.36 12.43
CA SER A 46 2.58 -6.01 13.19
C SER A 46 1.15 -5.81 12.63
N PRO A 47 0.80 -4.66 12.02
CA PRO A 47 -0.50 -4.46 11.40
C PRO A 47 -0.72 -5.24 10.09
N HIS A 48 0.31 -5.81 9.47
CA HIS A 48 0.14 -6.51 8.21
C HIS A 48 -0.54 -7.87 8.41
N ILE A 49 -1.46 -8.18 7.49
CA ILE A 49 -2.15 -9.47 7.46
C ILE A 49 -1.22 -10.54 6.87
N SER A 50 -1.52 -11.80 7.19
CA SER A 50 -0.77 -12.93 6.62
C SER A 50 -0.98 -13.01 5.11
N PRO A 51 0.03 -13.46 4.33
CA PRO A 51 -0.17 -13.86 2.94
C PRO A 51 -1.22 -14.94 2.72
N GLN A 52 -1.57 -15.69 3.76
CA GLN A 52 -2.65 -16.68 3.74
C GLN A 52 -3.93 -16.17 4.42
N ASP A 53 -4.11 -14.85 4.56
CA ASP A 53 -5.32 -14.29 5.13
C ASP A 53 -6.56 -14.73 4.31
N PRO A 54 -7.53 -15.44 4.92
CA PRO A 54 -8.65 -16.00 4.17
C PRO A 54 -9.53 -14.95 3.50
N ALA A 55 -9.75 -13.81 4.17
CA ALA A 55 -10.62 -12.77 3.64
C ALA A 55 -10.00 -12.10 2.40
N PHE A 56 -8.69 -11.86 2.43
CA PHE A 56 -7.96 -11.34 1.27
C PHE A 56 -7.96 -12.34 0.11
N CYS A 57 -7.63 -13.62 0.37
CA CYS A 57 -7.60 -14.66 -0.65
C CYS A 57 -8.99 -14.85 -1.32
N ASP A 58 -10.05 -14.88 -0.51
CA ASP A 58 -11.42 -15.01 -1.02
C ASP A 58 -11.82 -13.80 -1.87
N ALA A 59 -11.46 -12.58 -1.45
CA ALA A 59 -11.74 -11.37 -2.20
C ALA A 59 -11.00 -11.36 -3.55
N ALA A 60 -9.71 -11.66 -3.57
CA ALA A 60 -8.91 -11.74 -4.81
C ALA A 60 -9.49 -12.78 -5.78
N SER A 61 -9.88 -13.95 -5.27
CA SER A 61 -10.52 -15.02 -6.05
C SER A 61 -11.86 -14.59 -6.66
N ARG A 62 -12.73 -13.93 -5.88
CA ARG A 62 -14.01 -13.39 -6.39
C ARG A 62 -13.82 -12.37 -7.50
N MET A 63 -12.74 -11.59 -7.43
CA MET A 63 -12.37 -10.60 -8.46
C MET A 63 -11.58 -11.21 -9.63
N ARG A 64 -11.30 -12.53 -9.59
CA ARG A 64 -10.50 -13.27 -10.58
C ARG A 64 -9.10 -12.70 -10.77
N LEU A 65 -8.53 -12.15 -9.70
CA LEU A 65 -7.18 -11.61 -9.70
C LEU A 65 -6.21 -12.65 -9.13
N SER A 66 -5.13 -12.93 -9.87
CA SER A 66 -4.03 -13.78 -9.39
C SER A 66 -3.07 -12.92 -8.57
N VAL A 67 -3.38 -12.69 -7.30
CA VAL A 67 -2.60 -11.82 -6.40
C VAL A 67 -2.16 -12.58 -5.16
N GLU A 68 -0.88 -12.49 -4.82
CA GLU A 68 -0.31 -13.00 -3.58
C GLU A 68 0.37 -11.87 -2.80
N LEU A 69 0.29 -11.91 -1.47
CA LEU A 69 1.09 -11.04 -0.63
C LEU A 69 2.44 -11.71 -0.36
N GLN A 70 3.51 -10.93 -0.26
CA GLN A 70 4.83 -11.44 0.09
C GLN A 70 5.50 -10.55 1.13
N PHE A 71 5.84 -11.15 2.26
CA PHE A 71 6.67 -10.48 3.24
C PHE A 71 8.11 -10.32 2.75
N GLN A 72 8.64 -9.14 2.99
CA GLN A 72 10.05 -8.85 2.85
C GLN A 72 10.86 -9.49 3.99
N SER A 73 12.13 -9.79 3.71
CA SER A 73 13.06 -10.24 4.75
C SER A 73 13.15 -9.21 5.90
N PRO A 74 13.22 -9.66 7.16
CA PRO A 74 13.34 -8.76 8.31
C PRO A 74 14.56 -7.85 8.21
N ASN A 75 14.42 -6.58 8.61
CA ASN A 75 15.50 -5.59 8.68
C ASN A 75 16.23 -5.33 7.35
N SER A 76 15.57 -5.48 6.21
CA SER A 76 16.17 -5.24 4.89
C SER A 76 15.58 -4.02 4.19
N PRO A 77 15.58 -2.80 4.76
CA PRO A 77 14.91 -1.63 4.20
C PRO A 77 15.40 -1.24 2.79
N ASP A 78 16.59 -1.71 2.41
CA ASP A 78 17.21 -1.64 1.08
C ASP A 78 16.53 -2.53 0.03
N LEU A 79 15.67 -3.46 0.43
CA LEU A 79 14.89 -4.31 -0.47
C LEU A 79 13.46 -3.79 -0.70
N ASN A 80 13.11 -2.61 -0.15
CA ASN A 80 11.81 -1.97 -0.38
C ASN A 80 11.96 -0.79 -1.34
N ALA A 81 11.48 -0.97 -2.59
CA ALA A 81 11.50 0.06 -3.61
C ALA A 81 10.75 1.35 -3.18
N LEU A 82 9.69 1.23 -2.37
CA LEU A 82 8.96 2.39 -1.85
C LEU A 82 9.83 3.20 -0.90
N ASN A 83 10.58 2.54 -0.02
CA ASN A 83 11.46 3.21 0.94
C ASN A 83 12.64 3.89 0.23
N LEU A 84 13.28 3.18 -0.70
CA LEU A 84 14.44 3.70 -1.43
C LEU A 84 14.10 4.82 -2.42
N GLY A 85 12.92 4.78 -3.04
CA GLY A 85 12.52 5.74 -4.07
C GLY A 85 11.47 6.71 -3.59
N ILE A 86 10.23 6.24 -3.53
CA ILE A 86 9.03 7.08 -3.40
C ILE A 86 9.03 7.86 -2.08
N PHE A 87 9.24 7.20 -0.94
CA PHE A 87 9.21 7.86 0.36
C PHE A 87 10.37 8.85 0.53
N THR A 88 11.53 8.55 -0.04
CA THR A 88 12.67 9.48 -0.05
C THR A 88 12.34 10.74 -0.87
N ALA A 89 11.69 10.60 -2.03
CA ALA A 89 11.25 11.71 -2.85
C ALA A 89 10.16 12.56 -2.16
N ILE A 90 9.16 11.91 -1.57
CA ILE A 90 8.08 12.59 -0.80
C ILE A 90 8.68 13.36 0.37
N HIS A 91 9.57 12.72 1.15
CA HIS A 91 10.19 13.37 2.30
C HIS A 91 11.01 14.59 1.88
N SER A 92 11.79 14.48 0.79
CA SER A 92 12.56 15.60 0.25
C SER A 92 11.65 16.77 -0.16
N ARG A 93 10.49 16.49 -0.75
CA ARG A 93 9.48 17.51 -1.11
C ARG A 93 8.84 18.16 0.12
N GLN A 94 8.50 17.37 1.14
CA GLN A 94 7.96 17.87 2.39
C GLN A 94 8.96 18.80 3.10
N MET A 95 10.25 18.46 3.11
CA MET A 95 11.29 19.33 3.68
C MET A 95 11.37 20.69 2.96
N LEU A 96 11.27 20.70 1.62
CA LEU A 96 11.26 21.94 0.84
C LEU A 96 10.02 22.81 1.10
N ARG A 97 8.85 22.20 1.30
CA ARG A 97 7.59 22.91 1.56
C ARG A 97 7.44 23.38 3.00
N SER A 98 8.09 22.70 3.96
CA SER A 98 8.02 23.00 5.40
C SER A 98 6.58 23.15 5.93
N PRO A 99 5.72 22.13 5.73
CA PRO A 99 4.31 22.18 6.12
C PRO A 99 4.15 22.36 7.64
N ARG A 100 3.15 23.13 8.04
CA ARG A 100 2.84 23.49 9.45
C ARG A 100 1.50 22.96 9.93
N SER A 101 0.77 22.24 9.08
CA SER A 101 -0.47 21.56 9.41
C SER A 101 -0.53 20.18 8.75
N ILE A 102 -1.45 19.33 9.24
CA ILE A 102 -1.69 18.01 8.65
C ILE A 102 -2.18 18.17 7.20
N ASP A 103 -3.04 19.17 6.94
CA ASP A 103 -3.56 19.41 5.60
C ASP A 103 -2.45 19.84 4.63
N GLU A 104 -1.56 20.73 5.05
CA GLU A 104 -0.37 21.12 4.26
C GLU A 104 0.57 19.93 4.03
N LEU A 105 0.70 19.03 5.01
CA LEU A 105 1.51 17.82 4.88
C LEU A 105 0.92 16.84 3.86
N VAL A 106 -0.41 16.65 3.89
CA VAL A 106 -1.15 15.82 2.92
C VAL A 106 -1.06 16.42 1.52
N GLU A 107 -1.21 17.74 1.39
CA GLU A 107 -1.08 18.46 0.12
C GLU A 107 0.34 18.30 -0.46
N ALA A 108 1.37 18.58 0.34
CA ALA A 108 2.76 18.43 -0.08
C ALA A 108 3.12 16.98 -0.47
N GLY A 109 2.52 16.00 0.21
CA GLY A 109 2.65 14.59 -0.17
C GLY A 109 1.95 14.29 -1.49
N SER A 110 0.74 14.83 -1.69
CA SER A 110 -0.09 14.60 -2.88
C SER A 110 0.44 15.25 -4.14
N GLU A 111 1.13 16.39 -4.04
CA GLU A 111 1.83 17.00 -5.18
C GLU A 111 3.05 16.19 -5.66
N ALA A 112 3.56 15.27 -4.84
CA ALA A 112 4.76 14.50 -5.15
C ALA A 112 4.48 13.25 -6.00
N TYR A 113 3.21 12.93 -6.29
CA TYR A 113 2.75 11.78 -7.09
C TYR A 113 1.55 12.13 -7.98
#